data_AF-A0A4Y2L768-F1
#
_entry.id   AF-A0A4Y2L768-F1
#
_cell.length_a   1.000
_cell.length_b   1.000
_cell.length_c   1.000
_cell.angle_alpha   90.00
_cell.angle_beta   90.00
_cell.angle_gamma   90.00
#
_symmetry.space_group_name_H-M   'P 1'
#
loop_
_entity.id
_entity.type
_entity.pdbx_description
1 polymer ?
#
loop_
_entity_poly.entity_id
_entity_poly.type
_entity_poly.pdbx_seq_one_letter_code
_entity_poly.pdbx_strand_id
1 'polypeptide(L)'
;CDCGSNGTCSFENGEKKCICKEGTAEKEGTCTETCINDSDCKNGGTCETKGEKKFCSCKSGLIGDKCQIVFDCTADGTYKGCEASGGKCSYDVDKAVCTCSGSKKLDEKDKICKREYLSPNFS
;
A
#
# COMPACT_ATOMS: atom_id res chain seq x y z
N CYS A 1 15.32 -0.19 20.03
CA CYS A 1 13.87 0.02 20.16
C CYS A 1 13.34 0.53 18.84
N ASP A 2 12.15 0.12 18.44
CA ASP A 2 11.47 0.62 17.24
C ASP A 2 10.01 0.95 17.60
N CYS A 3 9.54 2.16 17.29
CA CYS A 3 8.15 2.60 17.47
C CYS A 3 7.49 3.01 16.15
N GLY A 4 8.13 2.69 15.01
CA GLY A 4 7.78 3.22 13.70
C GLY A 4 8.14 4.70 13.55
N SER A 5 7.82 5.26 12.39
CA SER A 5 8.09 6.66 12.03
C SER A 5 7.18 7.68 12.74
N ASN A 6 6.10 7.20 13.35
CA ASN A 6 5.05 8.01 13.98
C ASN A 6 5.22 8.15 15.50
N GLY A 7 6.33 7.66 16.06
CA GLY A 7 6.59 7.76 17.49
C GLY A 7 8.05 7.98 17.82
N THR A 8 8.28 8.50 19.02
CA THR A 8 9.61 8.49 19.65
C THR A 8 9.69 7.30 20.59
N CYS A 9 10.81 6.58 20.58
CA CYS A 9 11.03 5.50 21.54
C CYS A 9 11.90 5.92 22.71
N SER A 10 11.51 5.50 23.92
CA SER A 10 12.37 5.46 25.11
C SER A 10 12.25 4.11 25.83
N PHE A 11 13.16 3.89 26.79
CA PHE A 11 13.06 2.79 27.75
C PHE A 11 12.85 3.35 29.15
N GLU A 12 11.91 2.78 29.88
CA GLU A 12 11.63 3.12 31.27
C GLU A 12 11.61 1.81 32.06
N ASN A 13 12.50 1.65 33.05
CA ASN A 13 12.69 0.40 33.80
C ASN A 13 12.95 -0.85 32.93
N GLY A 14 13.58 -0.68 31.76
CA GLY A 14 13.85 -1.76 30.81
C GLY A 14 12.66 -2.11 29.91
N GLU A 15 11.49 -1.51 30.13
CA GLU A 15 10.33 -1.65 29.27
C GLU A 15 10.37 -0.61 28.15
N LYS A 16 10.02 -1.05 26.94
CA LYS A 16 9.88 -0.17 25.79
C LYS A 16 8.65 0.72 25.95
N LYS A 17 8.81 2.01 25.68
CA LYS A 17 7.72 2.99 25.68
C LYS A 17 7.72 3.77 24.38
N CYS A 18 6.61 3.78 23.65
CA CYS A 18 6.44 4.67 22.50
C CYS A 18 5.62 5.90 22.90
N ILE A 19 6.12 7.08 22.52
CA ILE A 19 5.37 8.33 22.59
C ILE A 19 4.90 8.63 21.17
N CYS A 20 3.62 8.39 20.92
CA CYS A 20 3.00 8.55 19.62
C CYS A 20 2.66 10.01 19.32
N LYS A 21 2.84 10.43 18.06
CA LYS A 21 2.44 11.76 17.57
C LYS A 21 0.91 11.90 17.59
N GLU A 22 0.43 13.14 17.54
CA GLU A 22 -1.00 13.43 17.43
C GLU A 22 -1.63 12.68 16.24
N GLY A 23 -2.85 12.16 16.44
CA GLY A 23 -3.55 11.35 15.44
C GLY A 23 -3.07 9.90 15.34
N THR A 24 -2.06 9.49 16.11
CA THR A 24 -1.53 8.12 16.12
C THR A 24 -1.64 7.48 17.52
N ALA A 25 -1.63 6.15 17.57
CA ALA A 25 -1.67 5.39 18.81
C ALA A 25 -0.89 4.08 18.67
N GLU A 26 -0.43 3.52 19.79
CA GLU A 26 0.27 2.23 19.76
C GLU A 26 -0.66 1.12 19.26
N LYS A 27 -0.20 0.40 18.24
CA LYS A 27 -0.77 -0.84 17.73
C LYS A 27 0.39 -1.79 17.44
N GLU A 28 0.34 -2.99 18.01
CA GLU A 28 1.36 -4.04 17.83
C GLU A 28 2.79 -3.54 18.14
N GLY A 29 2.91 -2.62 19.09
CA GLY A 29 4.19 -2.06 19.53
C GLY A 29 4.74 -0.93 18.65
N THR A 30 4.01 -0.43 17.65
CA THR A 30 4.41 0.76 16.88
C THR A 30 3.31 1.81 16.90
N CYS A 31 3.67 3.07 16.69
CA CYS A 31 2.68 4.13 16.56
C CYS A 31 2.06 4.08 15.16
N THR A 32 0.75 3.85 15.11
CA THR A 32 -0.03 3.71 13.87
C THR A 32 -1.09 4.80 13.80
N GLU A 33 -1.33 5.37 12.63
CA GLU A 33 -2.38 6.37 12.44
C GLU A 33 -3.77 5.81 12.79
N THR A 34 -4.51 6.57 13.59
CA THR A 34 -5.89 6.22 14.00
C THR A 34 -6.92 6.74 13.02
N CYS A 35 -8.09 6.13 12.94
CA CYS A 35 -9.21 6.58 12.12
C CYS A 35 -10.43 6.94 12.99
N ILE A 36 -11.34 7.73 12.44
CA ILE A 36 -12.61 8.09 13.08
C ILE A 36 -13.75 7.28 12.45
N ASN A 37 -13.73 7.18 11.12
CA ASN A 37 -14.71 6.47 10.30
C ASN A 37 -14.05 5.93 9.00
N ASP A 38 -14.79 5.15 8.22
CA ASP A 38 -14.28 4.44 7.03
C ASP A 38 -13.73 5.39 5.94
N SER A 39 -14.18 6.65 5.88
CA SER A 39 -13.68 7.59 4.87
C SER A 39 -12.22 8.02 5.09
N ASP A 40 -11.69 7.84 6.30
CA ASP A 40 -10.27 8.04 6.59
C ASP A 40 -9.40 6.92 5.99
N CYS A 41 -10.00 5.75 5.73
CA CYS A 41 -9.33 4.59 5.18
C CYS A 41 -9.42 4.61 3.64
N LYS A 42 -8.28 4.50 2.97
CA LYS A 42 -8.22 4.51 1.51
C LYS A 42 -8.63 3.16 0.93
N ASN A 43 -8.95 3.18 -0.36
CA ASN A 43 -9.21 1.98 -1.18
C ASN A 43 -10.29 1.05 -0.59
N GLY A 44 -11.28 1.62 0.11
CA GLY A 44 -12.39 0.88 0.70
C GLY A 44 -12.01 0.07 1.94
N GLY A 45 -10.98 0.46 2.68
CA GLY A 45 -10.71 -0.07 4.02
C GLY A 45 -11.79 0.35 5.04
N THR A 46 -11.85 -0.36 6.16
CA THR A 46 -12.84 -0.14 7.22
C THR A 46 -12.17 0.37 8.48
N CYS A 47 -12.79 1.32 9.18
CA CYS A 47 -12.29 1.86 10.42
C CYS A 47 -12.80 1.03 11.62
N GLU A 48 -11.96 0.14 12.13
CA GLU A 48 -12.34 -0.82 13.17
C GLU A 48 -11.83 -0.39 14.55
N THR A 49 -12.68 -0.54 15.57
CA THR A 49 -12.29 -0.36 16.98
C THR A 49 -11.36 -1.50 17.41
N LYS A 50 -10.19 -1.14 17.97
CA LYS A 50 -9.25 -2.05 18.64
C LYS A 50 -8.90 -1.43 20.00
N GLY A 51 -9.50 -1.96 21.06
CA GLY A 51 -9.42 -1.34 22.40
C GLY A 51 -10.16 -0.01 22.43
N GLU A 52 -9.49 1.06 22.89
CA GLU A 52 -10.06 2.41 22.99
C GLU A 52 -9.83 3.27 21.73
N LYS A 53 -9.10 2.76 20.75
CA LYS A 53 -8.74 3.47 19.52
C LYS A 53 -9.34 2.74 18.31
N LYS A 54 -9.35 3.40 17.16
CA LYS A 54 -9.74 2.77 15.90
C LYS A 54 -8.61 2.88 14.88
N PHE A 55 -8.48 1.86 14.04
CA PHE A 55 -7.47 1.76 13.01
C PHE A 55 -8.08 1.23 11.72
N CYS A 56 -7.48 1.56 10.59
CA CYS A 56 -7.93 0.99 9.33
C CYS A 56 -7.61 -0.51 9.25
N SER A 57 -8.61 -1.26 8.81
CA SER A 57 -8.53 -2.66 8.42
C SER A 57 -8.48 -2.69 6.90
N CYS A 58 -7.36 -3.18 6.35
CA CYS A 58 -7.10 -3.13 4.93
C CYS A 58 -7.60 -4.38 4.22
N LYS A 59 -8.12 -4.19 3.01
CA LYS A 59 -8.41 -5.30 2.11
C LYS A 59 -7.11 -5.97 1.64
N SER A 60 -7.24 -7.19 1.13
CA SER A 60 -6.10 -7.96 0.61
C SER A 60 -5.31 -7.17 -0.43
N GLY A 61 -3.98 -7.19 -0.33
CA GLY A 61 -3.08 -6.48 -1.24
C GLY A 61 -2.91 -4.98 -0.97
N LEU A 62 -3.58 -4.44 0.06
CA LEU A 62 -3.38 -3.07 0.52
C LEU A 62 -2.58 -3.05 1.84
N ILE A 63 -1.69 -2.06 1.98
CA ILE A 63 -0.87 -1.86 3.18
C ILE A 63 -0.79 -0.37 3.56
N GLY A 64 -0.16 -0.10 4.69
CA GLY A 64 -0.05 1.22 5.31
C GLY A 64 -1.19 1.49 6.30
N ASP A 65 -0.96 2.43 7.22
CA ASP A 65 -1.87 2.72 8.34
C ASP A 65 -3.29 3.10 7.90
N LYS A 66 -3.42 3.64 6.68
CA LYS A 66 -4.68 4.06 6.05
C LYS A 66 -5.00 3.27 4.79
N CYS A 67 -4.36 2.13 4.55
CA CYS A 67 -4.57 1.30 3.36
C CYS A 67 -4.28 2.01 2.02
N GLN A 68 -3.40 3.02 2.05
CA GLN A 68 -3.11 3.90 0.94
C GLN A 68 -2.11 3.32 -0.06
N ILE A 69 -1.39 2.27 0.32
CA ILE A 69 -0.35 1.63 -0.51
C ILE A 69 -0.93 0.35 -1.10
N VAL A 70 -0.82 0.22 -2.43
CA VAL A 70 -1.16 -1.01 -3.15
C VAL A 70 0.12 -1.85 -3.24
N PHE A 71 0.21 -2.95 -2.51
CA PHE A 71 1.45 -3.73 -2.36
C PHE A 71 2.04 -4.14 -3.71
N ASP A 72 1.21 -4.61 -4.62
CA ASP A 72 1.64 -5.05 -5.95
C ASP A 72 2.15 -3.92 -6.85
N CYS A 73 1.93 -2.66 -6.47
CA CYS A 73 2.49 -1.48 -7.14
C CYS A 73 3.82 -1.01 -6.51
N THR A 74 4.30 -1.66 -5.45
CA THR A 74 5.58 -1.33 -4.80
C THR A 74 6.76 -2.03 -5.48
N ALA A 75 7.99 -1.74 -5.05
CA ALA A 75 9.21 -2.35 -5.57
C ALA A 75 9.24 -3.88 -5.43
N ASP A 76 8.55 -4.42 -4.42
CA ASP A 76 8.45 -5.86 -4.15
C ASP A 76 7.21 -6.51 -4.78
N GLY A 77 6.36 -5.70 -5.43
CA GLY A 77 5.08 -6.11 -5.98
C GLY A 77 5.13 -6.69 -7.39
N THR A 78 4.03 -7.33 -7.78
CA THR A 78 3.84 -7.94 -9.11
C THR A 78 4.05 -6.95 -10.26
N TYR A 79 3.56 -5.71 -10.10
CA TYR A 79 3.57 -4.66 -11.12
C TYR A 79 4.67 -3.61 -10.89
N LYS A 80 5.76 -3.95 -10.19
CA LYS A 80 6.87 -3.04 -9.88
C LYS A 80 7.45 -2.28 -11.09
N GLY A 81 7.37 -2.86 -12.29
CA GLY A 81 7.84 -2.25 -13.54
C GLY A 81 6.78 -1.48 -14.32
N CYS A 82 5.52 -1.48 -13.88
CA CYS A 82 4.39 -0.91 -14.61
C CYS A 82 4.62 0.57 -14.94
N GLU A 83 4.93 1.38 -13.93
CA GLU A 83 5.11 2.83 -14.11
C GLU A 83 6.31 3.15 -15.00
N ALA A 84 7.46 2.49 -14.76
CA ALA A 84 8.66 2.63 -15.58
C ALA A 84 8.44 2.23 -17.04
N SER A 85 7.56 1.25 -17.28
CA SER A 85 7.18 0.80 -18.63
C SER A 85 6.12 1.69 -19.30
N GLY A 86 5.63 2.73 -18.62
CA GLY A 86 4.62 3.68 -19.12
C GLY A 86 3.18 3.22 -18.90
N GLY A 87 2.92 2.45 -17.85
CA GLY A 87 1.59 2.21 -17.32
C GLY A 87 1.32 3.02 -16.06
N LYS A 88 0.11 2.88 -15.52
CA LYS A 88 -0.28 3.34 -14.18
C LYS A 88 -0.68 2.12 -13.37
N CYS A 89 -0.07 1.93 -12.20
CA CYS A 89 -0.48 0.90 -11.28
C CYS A 89 -1.50 1.45 -10.28
N SER A 90 -2.62 0.74 -10.08
CA SER A 90 -3.70 1.17 -9.18
C SER A 90 -4.43 -0.02 -8.59
N TYR A 91 -5.23 0.21 -7.56
CA TYR A 91 -6.13 -0.79 -6.98
C TYR A 91 -7.53 -0.64 -7.59
N ASP A 92 -8.07 -1.72 -8.14
CA ASP A 92 -9.39 -1.76 -8.77
C ASP A 92 -10.10 -3.08 -8.45
N VAL A 93 -11.39 -3.01 -8.07
CA VAL A 93 -12.26 -4.14 -7.68
C VAL A 93 -11.52 -5.27 -6.94
N ASP A 94 -10.76 -4.90 -5.90
CA ASP A 94 -10.02 -5.80 -5.01
C ASP A 94 -8.73 -6.44 -5.52
N LYS A 95 -8.08 -5.85 -6.54
CA LYS A 95 -6.76 -6.27 -6.99
C LYS A 95 -5.93 -5.11 -7.53
N ALA A 96 -4.62 -5.29 -7.60
CA ALA A 96 -3.78 -4.37 -8.35
C ALA A 96 -3.95 -4.56 -9.86
N VAL A 97 -3.93 -3.46 -10.59
CA VAL A 97 -4.08 -3.39 -12.04
C VAL A 97 -2.99 -2.47 -12.59
N CYS A 98 -2.29 -2.91 -13.63
CA CYS A 98 -1.43 -2.08 -14.44
C CYS A 98 -2.15 -1.68 -15.72
N THR A 99 -2.48 -0.41 -15.87
CA THR A 99 -3.14 0.15 -17.06
C THR A 99 -2.11 0.80 -17.95
N CYS A 100 -1.91 0.26 -19.16
CA CYS A 100 -0.91 0.78 -20.09
C CYS A 100 -1.36 2.05 -20.80
N SER A 101 -0.43 2.99 -20.99
CA SER A 101 -0.70 4.24 -21.70
C SER A 101 -0.39 4.12 -23.20
N GLY A 102 -1.17 4.84 -24.02
CA GLY A 102 -0.98 4.88 -25.48
C GLY A 102 -1.30 3.55 -26.16
N SER A 103 -0.43 3.12 -27.08
CA SER A 103 -0.58 1.86 -27.83
C SER A 103 0.11 0.65 -27.19
N LYS A 104 0.63 0.81 -25.96
CA LYS A 104 1.25 -0.31 -25.23
C LYS A 104 0.16 -1.23 -24.68
N LYS A 105 0.47 -2.52 -24.60
CA LYS A 105 -0.36 -3.53 -23.93
C LYS A 105 0.40 -4.13 -22.76
N LEU A 106 -0.36 -4.63 -21.78
CA LEU A 106 0.22 -5.34 -20.64
C LEU A 106 0.78 -6.67 -21.13
N ASP A 107 2.07 -6.88 -20.91
CA ASP A 107 2.68 -8.19 -21.04
C ASP A 107 2.34 -8.99 -19.79
N GLU A 108 1.53 -10.04 -19.95
CA GLU A 108 1.03 -10.84 -18.83
C GLU A 108 2.12 -11.65 -18.12
N LYS A 109 3.27 -11.89 -18.76
CA LYS A 109 4.37 -12.63 -18.16
C LYS A 109 5.24 -11.71 -17.32
N ASP A 110 5.64 -10.58 -17.89
CA ASP A 110 6.57 -9.66 -17.27
C ASP A 110 5.87 -8.57 -16.44
N LYS A 111 4.53 -8.48 -16.53
CA LYS A 111 3.67 -7.55 -15.79
C LYS A 111 4.06 -6.08 -15.99
N ILE A 112 4.48 -5.76 -17.22
CA ILE A 112 4.88 -4.43 -17.68
C ILE A 112 4.23 -4.10 -19.02
N CYS A 113 4.21 -2.82 -19.38
CA CYS A 113 3.66 -2.34 -20.64
C CYS A 113 4.69 -2.40 -21.78
N LYS A 114 4.37 -3.14 -22.84
CA LYS A 114 5.20 -3.25 -24.04
C LYS A 114 4.43 -2.80 -25.27
N ARG A 115 5.15 -2.35 -26.30
CA ARG A 115 4.54 -2.12 -27.62
C ARG A 115 4.26 -3.48 -28.26
N GLU A 116 3.13 -3.61 -28.94
CA GLU A 116 2.96 -4.74 -29.83
C GLU A 116 3.90 -4.56 -31.03
N TYR A 117 4.88 -5.45 -31.14
CA TYR A 117 5.57 -5.63 -32.40
C TYR A 117 4.63 -6.46 -33.26
N LEU A 118 3.99 -5.83 -34.25
CA LEU A 118 3.46 -6.58 -35.38
C LEU A 118 4.66 -7.31 -35.99
N SER A 119 4.73 -8.63 -35.83
CA SER A 119 5.71 -9.44 -36.55
C SER A 119 5.58 -9.06 -38.04
N PRO A 120 6.64 -8.58 -38.71
CA PRO A 120 6.58 -8.44 -40.14
C PRO A 120 6.30 -9.84 -40.70
N ASN A 121 5.18 -9.99 -41.43
CA ASN A 121 4.89 -11.18 -42.19
C ASN A 121 6.04 -11.38 -43.18
N PHE A 122 6.98 -12.26 -42.87
CA PHE A 122 7.88 -12.82 -43.85
C PHE A 122 7.07 -13.86 -44.63
N SER A 123 6.57 -13.45 -45.79
CA SER A 123 5.99 -14.33 -46.81
C SER A 123 6.98 -14.55 -47.94
#